data_AF-A0A6I1EJ72-F1
#
_entry.id   AF-A0A6I1EJ72-F1
#
_cell.length_a   1.000
_cell.length_b   1.000
_cell.length_c   1.000
_cell.angle_alpha   90.00
_cell.angle_beta   90.00
_cell.angle_gamma   90.00
#
_symmetry.space_group_name_H-M   'P 1'
#
loop_
_entity.id
_entity.type
_entity.pdbx_description
1 polymer ?
#
loop_
_entity_poly.entity_id
_entity_poly.type
_entity_poly.pdbx_seq_one_letter_code
_entity_poly.pdbx_strand_id
1 'polypeptide(L)'
;MTKKHTQTTLDVSIEYAVIGLDLAKYDVSLAAVTLNEGEVILIDRVTYAELYEIADKLSPTLFAVEPCNGYSQLNLELEARGHEMRVISGKAVKMWIDTHMSGQKTDINDALALARLTADPDLRPIRAKSLEECRIMTVQGVRQQLVGQRTKTIVSFKGFAQAWGIGIPAGRRNLKKMREAVEAKAELMGAAAVSALTTMLDRVKTLDDQIHQLDKDLEALVSANANGRLLKSVMGVGTQIAGRFITVVGDVKRFEKPRSLVAYIGCVPKNFITGHVNKPRQKKSSAPDLSSKGQGRISRRGDKLLRSLLMQGAACIYMQYCKRQLPDCQLTKWIDKQLAVRKPYGKIMVSLAAKLIRIAWAVLFYGEKFDIHRAGVPRSVLAAMAGQSSNEDAAAA
;
A
#
# COMPACT_ATOMS: atom_id res chain seq x y z
N MET A 1 14.30 38.27 -5.76
CA MET A 1 13.52 37.22 -6.44
C MET A 1 13.05 37.79 -7.77
N THR A 2 13.85 37.58 -8.81
CA THR A 2 13.47 37.90 -10.19
C THR A 2 12.22 37.09 -10.52
N LYS A 3 11.15 37.75 -11.00
CA LYS A 3 10.04 37.05 -11.66
C LYS A 3 10.69 36.18 -12.73
N LYS A 4 10.74 34.85 -12.54
CA LYS A 4 11.12 33.94 -13.61
C LYS A 4 10.21 34.30 -14.79
N HIS A 5 10.78 34.44 -15.99
CA HIS A 5 10.03 34.67 -17.22
C HIS A 5 9.04 33.51 -17.39
N THR A 6 7.83 33.72 -16.88
CA THR A 6 6.74 32.76 -16.96
C THR A 6 5.92 33.14 -18.17
N GLN A 7 5.57 32.15 -18.97
CA GLN A 7 4.68 32.32 -20.11
C GLN A 7 3.26 31.99 -19.68
N THR A 8 2.28 32.50 -20.44
CA THR A 8 0.85 32.25 -20.18
C THR A 8 0.39 30.90 -20.71
N THR A 9 1.01 30.40 -21.79
CA THR A 9 0.66 29.12 -22.44
C THR A 9 1.92 28.49 -23.06
N LEU A 10 1.86 27.17 -23.33
CA LEU A 10 2.86 26.48 -24.14
C LEU A 10 2.63 26.80 -25.62
N ASP A 11 3.73 26.93 -26.36
CA ASP A 11 3.70 27.01 -27.82
C ASP A 11 3.61 25.59 -28.38
N VAL A 12 2.44 25.25 -28.92
CA VAL A 12 2.17 23.91 -29.47
C VAL A 12 2.88 23.62 -30.80
N SER A 13 3.52 24.63 -31.40
CA SER A 13 4.32 24.46 -32.62
C SER A 13 5.74 23.94 -32.35
N ILE A 14 6.17 23.94 -31.08
CA ILE A 14 7.50 23.51 -30.66
C ILE A 14 7.45 22.09 -30.10
N GLU A 15 8.50 21.32 -30.35
CA GLU A 15 8.67 19.99 -29.77
C GLU A 15 9.35 20.05 -28.39
N TYR A 16 8.80 19.29 -27.44
CA TYR A 16 9.30 19.22 -26.07
C TYR A 16 9.85 17.84 -25.76
N ALA A 17 11.04 17.79 -25.16
CA ALA A 17 11.61 16.55 -24.65
C ALA A 17 10.85 16.03 -23.43
N VAL A 18 10.48 16.94 -22.52
CA VAL A 18 9.74 16.61 -21.30
C VAL A 18 8.95 17.80 -20.78
N ILE A 19 7.77 17.53 -20.22
CA ILE A 19 6.94 18.50 -19.50
C ILE A 19 6.71 18.00 -18.07
N GLY A 20 7.29 18.68 -17.08
CA GLY A 20 7.01 18.45 -15.67
C GLY A 20 5.75 19.17 -15.23
N LEU A 21 4.88 18.48 -14.49
CA LEU A 21 3.60 18.98 -14.01
C LEU A 21 3.54 18.87 -12.48
N ASP A 22 3.39 19.99 -11.80
CA ASP A 22 2.97 20.00 -10.39
C ASP A 22 1.45 20.20 -10.31
N LEU A 23 0.78 19.33 -9.57
CA LEU A 23 -0.68 19.19 -9.62
C LEU A 23 -1.33 19.87 -8.42
N ALA A 24 -2.23 20.80 -8.68
CA ALA A 24 -3.17 21.33 -7.70
C ALA A 24 -4.60 20.84 -7.99
N LYS A 25 -5.57 21.35 -7.20
CA LYS A 25 -6.95 20.85 -7.24
C LYS A 25 -7.67 21.17 -8.55
N TYR A 26 -7.40 22.32 -9.15
CA TYR A 26 -8.12 22.83 -10.33
C TYR A 26 -7.19 23.21 -11.49
N ASP A 27 -5.90 23.33 -11.21
CA ASP A 27 -4.87 23.78 -12.14
C ASP A 27 -3.57 23.00 -11.90
N VAL A 28 -2.63 23.20 -12.83
CA VAL A 28 -1.29 22.63 -12.83
C VAL A 28 -0.27 23.72 -13.12
N SER A 29 0.92 23.59 -12.52
CA SER A 29 2.11 24.36 -12.92
C SER A 29 2.97 23.51 -13.84
N LEU A 30 3.57 24.12 -14.87
CA LEU A 30 4.33 23.41 -15.89
C LEU A 30 5.78 23.91 -15.97
N ALA A 31 6.68 22.96 -16.23
CA ALA A 31 8.02 23.23 -16.71
C ALA A 31 8.30 22.35 -17.92
N ALA A 32 8.35 22.96 -19.10
CA ALA A 32 8.61 22.27 -20.36
C ALA A 32 10.08 22.47 -20.77
N VAL A 33 10.74 21.39 -21.18
CA VAL A 33 12.11 21.41 -21.69
C VAL A 33 12.04 21.16 -23.20
N THR A 34 12.51 22.12 -24.01
CA THR A 34 12.50 22.00 -25.47
C THR A 34 13.43 20.89 -25.94
N LEU A 35 13.08 20.22 -27.04
CA LEU A 35 13.84 19.09 -27.55
C LEU A 35 15.22 19.50 -28.11
N ASN A 36 15.27 20.62 -28.84
CA ASN A 36 16.45 21.02 -29.61
C ASN A 36 17.51 21.76 -28.78
N GLU A 37 17.09 22.62 -27.85
CA GLU A 37 17.99 23.55 -27.13
C GLU A 37 18.05 23.26 -25.63
N GLY A 38 17.15 22.42 -25.11
CA GLY A 38 17.04 22.19 -23.67
C GLY A 38 16.60 23.43 -22.88
N GLU A 39 16.05 24.44 -23.57
CA GLU A 39 15.48 25.64 -22.97
C GLU A 39 14.30 25.25 -22.08
N VAL A 40 14.18 25.92 -20.94
CA VAL A 40 13.10 25.67 -19.98
C VAL A 40 12.06 26.77 -20.08
N ILE A 41 10.85 26.39 -20.48
CA ILE A 41 9.66 27.24 -20.44
C ILE A 41 8.88 26.93 -19.16
N LEU A 42 8.52 27.98 -18.42
CA LEU A 42 7.81 27.87 -17.15
C LEU A 42 6.44 28.51 -17.26
N ILE A 43 5.41 27.81 -16.76
CA ILE A 43 4.04 28.32 -16.71
C ILE A 43 3.52 28.12 -15.30
N ASP A 44 3.00 29.19 -14.70
CA ASP A 44 2.58 29.18 -13.31
C ASP A 44 1.26 28.40 -13.12
N ARG A 45 0.26 28.64 -13.97
CA ARG A 45 -1.07 28.03 -13.84
C ARG A 45 -1.69 27.75 -15.20
N VAL A 46 -2.15 26.52 -15.39
CA VAL A 46 -3.00 26.08 -16.51
C VAL A 46 -4.09 25.18 -15.93
N THR A 47 -5.34 25.39 -16.34
CA THR A 47 -6.44 24.51 -15.92
C THR A 47 -6.29 23.11 -16.53
N TYR A 48 -6.91 22.09 -15.95
CA TYR A 48 -6.87 20.75 -16.57
C TYR A 48 -7.50 20.72 -17.97
N ALA A 49 -8.52 21.55 -18.23
CA ALA A 49 -9.14 21.65 -19.55
C ALA A 49 -8.17 22.19 -20.58
N GLU A 50 -7.51 23.31 -20.28
CA GLU A 50 -6.47 23.90 -21.14
C GLU A 50 -5.29 22.95 -21.32
N LEU A 51 -4.86 22.23 -20.27
CA LEU A 51 -3.81 21.21 -20.38
C LEU A 51 -4.16 20.15 -21.41
N TYR A 52 -5.40 19.67 -21.42
CA TYR A 52 -5.84 18.68 -22.41
C TYR A 52 -5.93 19.26 -23.82
N GLU A 53 -6.39 20.50 -23.97
CA GLU A 53 -6.41 21.18 -25.28
C GLU A 53 -4.99 21.41 -25.84
N ILE A 54 -4.02 21.70 -24.97
CA ILE A 54 -2.60 21.80 -25.33
C ILE A 54 -2.10 20.41 -25.72
N ALA A 55 -2.34 19.39 -24.89
CA ALA A 55 -1.93 18.01 -25.15
C ALA A 55 -2.45 17.49 -26.50
N ASP A 56 -3.71 17.75 -26.85
CA ASP A 56 -4.31 17.34 -28.13
C ASP A 56 -3.58 17.91 -29.36
N LYS A 57 -2.87 19.04 -29.20
CA LYS A 57 -2.15 19.73 -30.29
C LYS A 57 -0.65 19.46 -30.28
N LEU A 58 -0.10 18.97 -29.17
CA LEU A 58 1.32 18.65 -29.04
C LEU A 58 1.67 17.37 -29.78
N SER A 59 2.90 17.30 -30.28
CA SER A 59 3.49 16.02 -30.69
C SER A 59 3.66 15.08 -29.48
N PRO A 60 3.79 13.76 -29.71
CA PRO A 60 4.06 12.80 -28.63
C PRO A 60 5.21 13.26 -27.72
N THR A 61 4.91 13.46 -26.44
CA THR A 61 5.78 14.15 -25.47
C THR A 61 5.81 13.35 -24.18
N LEU A 62 6.93 13.38 -23.46
CA LEU A 62 7.04 12.79 -22.12
C LEU A 62 6.53 13.78 -21.06
N PHE A 63 5.57 13.37 -20.25
CA PHE A 63 5.10 14.14 -19.10
C PHE A 63 5.57 13.53 -17.79
N ALA A 64 5.93 14.38 -16.84
CA ALA A 64 6.46 13.99 -15.53
C ALA A 64 5.58 14.51 -14.39
N VAL A 65 5.12 13.62 -13.52
CA VAL A 65 4.20 13.95 -12.42
C VAL A 65 4.66 13.32 -11.11
N GLU A 66 4.31 13.89 -9.97
CA GLU A 66 4.42 13.17 -8.69
C GLU A 66 3.14 12.38 -8.34
N PRO A 67 3.22 11.31 -7.51
CA PRO A 67 2.03 10.56 -7.11
C PRO A 67 1.20 11.34 -6.09
N CYS A 68 0.26 12.15 -6.55
CA CYS A 68 -0.70 12.89 -5.74
C CYS A 68 -2.15 12.41 -5.99
N ASN A 69 -3.17 13.19 -5.63
CA ASN A 69 -4.55 12.85 -6.01
C ASN A 69 -4.77 13.18 -7.49
N GLY A 70 -5.43 12.28 -8.23
CA GLY A 70 -5.74 12.51 -9.66
C GLY A 70 -4.66 12.05 -10.65
N TYR A 71 -3.39 11.86 -10.22
CA TYR A 71 -2.30 11.50 -11.14
C TYR A 71 -2.56 10.25 -12.00
N SER A 72 -3.26 9.23 -11.47
CA SER A 72 -3.55 8.02 -12.23
C SER A 72 -4.61 8.26 -13.31
N GLN A 73 -5.57 9.16 -13.07
CA GLN A 73 -6.52 9.57 -14.09
C GLN A 73 -5.84 10.45 -15.14
N LEU A 74 -5.03 11.42 -14.70
CA LEU A 74 -4.24 12.26 -15.60
C LEU A 74 -3.34 11.43 -16.53
N ASN A 75 -2.71 10.39 -15.98
CA ASN A 75 -1.90 9.48 -16.80
C ASN A 75 -2.72 8.81 -17.90
N LEU A 76 -3.93 8.31 -17.59
CA LEU A 76 -4.80 7.69 -18.59
C LEU A 76 -5.23 8.69 -19.67
N GLU A 77 -5.54 9.92 -19.29
CA GLU A 77 -5.95 10.99 -20.21
C GLU A 77 -4.84 11.39 -21.17
N LEU A 78 -3.60 11.53 -20.67
CA LEU A 78 -2.46 11.92 -21.49
C LEU A 78 -1.93 10.74 -22.34
N GLU A 79 -1.92 9.52 -21.81
CA GLU A 79 -1.59 8.31 -22.59
C GLU A 79 -2.60 8.10 -23.74
N ALA A 80 -3.89 8.35 -23.51
CA ALA A 80 -4.93 8.26 -24.55
C ALA A 80 -4.74 9.28 -25.69
N ARG A 81 -4.01 10.37 -25.43
CA ARG A 81 -3.64 11.41 -26.41
C ARG A 81 -2.30 11.13 -27.09
N GLY A 82 -1.67 9.99 -26.80
CA GLY A 82 -0.41 9.57 -27.43
C GLY A 82 0.86 10.05 -26.73
N HIS A 83 0.76 10.54 -25.49
CA HIS A 83 1.91 10.97 -24.70
C HIS A 83 2.43 9.86 -23.79
N GLU A 84 3.69 9.96 -23.35
CA GLU A 84 4.28 9.06 -22.36
C GLU A 84 4.20 9.70 -20.96
N MET A 85 3.94 8.90 -19.92
CA MET A 85 3.89 9.37 -18.54
C MET A 85 5.00 8.77 -17.68
N ARG A 86 5.66 9.62 -16.88
CA ARG A 86 6.65 9.21 -15.87
C ARG A 86 6.30 9.75 -14.50
N VAL A 87 5.96 8.85 -13.59
CA VAL A 87 5.61 9.23 -12.21
C VAL A 87 6.84 9.16 -11.32
N ILE A 88 7.25 10.30 -10.77
CA ILE A 88 8.46 10.44 -9.96
C ILE A 88 8.09 10.54 -8.48
N SER A 89 8.87 9.89 -7.61
CA SER A 89 8.57 9.95 -6.17
C SER A 89 8.73 11.37 -5.62
N GLY A 90 7.75 11.87 -4.85
CA GLY A 90 7.87 13.18 -4.19
C GLY A 90 9.07 13.31 -3.24
N LYS A 91 9.66 12.18 -2.79
CA LYS A 91 10.94 12.20 -2.06
C LYS A 91 12.10 12.63 -2.96
N ALA A 92 12.14 12.15 -4.20
CA ALA A 92 13.15 12.55 -5.17
C ALA A 92 13.01 14.03 -5.54
N VAL A 93 11.78 14.48 -5.82
CA VAL A 93 11.44 15.89 -6.07
C VAL A 93 11.93 16.77 -4.93
N LYS A 94 11.54 16.43 -3.68
CA LYS A 94 12.00 17.16 -2.49
C LYS A 94 13.52 17.20 -2.37
N MET A 95 14.20 16.06 -2.55
CA MET A 95 15.67 16.03 -2.45
C MET A 95 16.33 16.88 -3.53
N TRP A 96 15.77 16.92 -4.74
CA TRP A 96 16.26 17.77 -5.81
C TRP A 96 16.09 19.26 -5.46
N ILE A 97 14.93 19.67 -4.93
CA ILE A 97 14.69 21.06 -4.49
C ILE A 97 15.61 21.47 -3.34
N ASP A 98 15.77 20.59 -2.35
CA ASP A 98 16.67 20.83 -1.21
C ASP A 98 18.11 21.07 -1.67
N THR A 99 18.55 20.38 -2.73
CA THR A 99 19.95 20.42 -3.21
C THR A 99 20.21 21.46 -4.29
N HIS A 100 19.25 21.73 -5.19
CA HIS A 100 19.44 22.60 -6.35
C HIS A 100 18.77 23.97 -6.21
N MET A 101 17.79 24.10 -5.30
CA MET A 101 17.01 25.32 -5.10
C MET A 101 17.11 25.84 -3.66
N SER A 102 18.11 25.38 -2.90
CA SER A 102 18.34 25.77 -1.50
C SER A 102 17.09 25.59 -0.62
N GLY A 103 16.27 24.58 -0.92
CA GLY A 103 15.02 24.30 -0.20
C GLY A 103 13.85 25.24 -0.51
N GLN A 104 13.97 26.12 -1.51
CA GLN A 104 12.87 27.01 -1.93
C GLN A 104 11.79 26.23 -2.68
N LYS A 105 10.74 25.85 -1.95
CA LYS A 105 9.59 25.15 -2.51
C LYS A 105 8.59 26.13 -3.14
N THR A 106 8.31 25.94 -4.42
CA THR A 106 7.22 26.59 -5.18
C THR A 106 6.71 25.60 -6.22
N ASP A 107 5.45 25.73 -6.64
CA ASP A 107 4.83 24.81 -7.60
C ASP A 107 5.62 24.76 -8.94
N ILE A 108 6.13 25.91 -9.40
CA ILE A 108 7.04 25.98 -10.57
C ILE A 108 8.36 25.23 -10.33
N ASN A 109 8.94 25.31 -9.12
CA ASN A 109 10.17 24.59 -8.80
C ASN A 109 9.93 23.09 -8.68
N ASP A 110 8.76 22.67 -8.17
CA ASP A 110 8.32 21.27 -8.16
C ASP A 110 8.15 20.75 -9.60
N ALA A 111 7.48 21.51 -10.48
CA ALA A 111 7.34 21.18 -11.90
C ALA A 111 8.71 21.08 -12.61
N LEU A 112 9.62 22.02 -12.37
CA LEU A 112 10.98 21.99 -12.92
C LEU A 112 11.78 20.79 -12.42
N ALA A 113 11.68 20.47 -11.12
CA ALA A 113 12.33 19.31 -10.54
C ALA A 113 11.83 18.02 -11.21
N LEU A 114 10.52 17.90 -11.44
CA LEU A 114 9.92 16.77 -12.15
C LEU A 114 10.46 16.63 -13.56
N ALA A 115 10.50 17.72 -14.34
CA ALA A 115 11.05 17.72 -15.69
C ALA A 115 12.51 17.27 -15.69
N ARG A 116 13.36 17.85 -14.82
CA ARG A 116 14.79 17.54 -14.76
C ARG A 116 15.09 16.11 -14.28
N LEU A 117 14.31 15.60 -13.33
CA LEU A 117 14.49 14.24 -12.79
C LEU A 117 14.16 13.13 -13.80
N THR A 118 13.43 13.41 -14.89
CA THR A 118 13.18 12.39 -15.92
C THR A 118 14.42 11.96 -16.68
N ALA A 119 15.47 12.80 -16.70
CA ALA A 119 16.73 12.53 -17.37
C ALA A 119 17.64 11.58 -16.57
N ASP A 120 17.32 11.30 -15.29
CA ASP A 120 18.09 10.37 -14.46
C ASP A 120 17.72 8.90 -14.83
N PRO A 121 18.65 8.13 -15.45
CA PRO A 121 18.37 6.77 -15.89
C PRO A 121 18.21 5.78 -14.71
N ASP A 122 18.73 6.11 -13.53
CA ASP A 122 18.69 5.25 -12.34
C ASP A 122 17.42 5.49 -11.51
N LEU A 123 16.70 6.58 -11.77
CA LEU A 123 15.49 6.93 -11.06
C LEU A 123 14.33 6.02 -11.47
N ARG A 124 13.96 5.10 -10.56
CA ARG A 124 12.86 4.16 -10.80
C ARG A 124 11.50 4.87 -10.76
N PRO A 125 10.71 4.84 -11.85
CA PRO A 125 9.38 5.42 -11.85
C PRO A 125 8.40 4.65 -10.97
N ILE A 126 7.39 5.37 -10.49
CA ILE A 126 6.21 4.81 -9.85
C ILE A 126 5.21 4.47 -10.96
N ARG A 127 4.40 3.42 -10.78
CA ARG A 127 3.34 3.12 -11.75
C ARG A 127 2.12 4.01 -11.58
N ALA A 128 1.50 4.36 -12.70
CA ALA A 128 0.09 4.73 -12.77
C ALA A 128 -0.78 3.56 -12.27
N LYS A 129 -1.98 3.83 -11.75
CA LYS A 129 -2.97 2.77 -11.48
C LYS A 129 -3.95 2.66 -12.63
N SER A 130 -4.40 1.44 -12.93
CA SER A 130 -5.49 1.25 -13.88
C SER A 130 -6.82 1.72 -13.30
N LEU A 131 -7.84 1.89 -14.16
CA LEU A 131 -9.19 2.27 -13.71
C LEU A 131 -9.77 1.24 -12.71
N GLU A 132 -9.52 -0.05 -12.94
CA GLU A 132 -9.95 -1.12 -12.05
C GLU A 132 -9.25 -1.03 -10.67
N GLU A 133 -7.93 -0.79 -10.67
CA GLU A 133 -7.17 -0.58 -9.43
C GLU A 133 -7.65 0.66 -8.67
N CYS A 134 -7.98 1.74 -9.38
CA CYS A 134 -8.57 2.93 -8.78
C CYS A 134 -9.93 2.64 -8.14
N ARG A 135 -10.81 1.86 -8.78
CA ARG A 135 -12.11 1.43 -8.21
C ARG A 135 -11.92 0.65 -6.90
N ILE A 136 -11.04 -0.36 -6.90
CA ILE A 136 -10.71 -1.15 -5.71
C ILE A 136 -10.17 -0.25 -4.59
N MET A 137 -9.24 0.65 -4.94
CA MET A 137 -8.63 1.57 -3.98
C MET A 137 -9.64 2.54 -3.38
N THR A 138 -10.60 3.03 -4.15
CA THR A 138 -11.67 3.92 -3.68
C THR A 138 -12.55 3.23 -2.66
N VAL A 139 -13.09 2.04 -2.99
CA VAL A 139 -13.94 1.26 -2.06
C VAL A 139 -13.18 0.97 -0.75
N GLN A 140 -11.91 0.55 -0.86
CA GLN A 140 -11.10 0.24 0.30
C GLN A 140 -10.75 1.48 1.14
N GLY A 141 -10.52 2.63 0.50
CA GLY A 141 -10.26 3.91 1.15
C GLY A 141 -11.47 4.42 1.94
N VAL A 142 -12.66 4.41 1.32
CA VAL A 142 -13.92 4.78 1.99
C VAL A 142 -14.18 3.85 3.17
N ARG A 143 -14.01 2.54 2.99
CA ARG A 143 -14.15 1.58 4.08
C ARG A 143 -13.20 1.88 5.24
N GLN A 144 -11.93 2.18 4.96
CA GLN A 144 -10.96 2.51 6.00
C GLN A 144 -11.39 3.76 6.80
N GLN A 145 -11.95 4.75 6.11
CA GLN A 145 -12.47 5.95 6.72
C GLN A 145 -13.67 5.65 7.63
N LEU A 146 -14.64 4.84 7.19
CA LEU A 146 -15.79 4.43 8.00
C LEU A 146 -15.40 3.56 9.20
N VAL A 147 -14.46 2.62 9.04
CA VAL A 147 -13.91 1.84 10.16
C VAL A 147 -13.27 2.76 11.21
N GLY A 148 -12.58 3.81 10.76
CA GLY A 148 -12.02 4.85 11.62
C GLY A 148 -13.10 5.61 12.38
N GLN A 149 -14.15 6.07 11.70
CA GLN A 149 -15.30 6.73 12.32
C GLN A 149 -15.96 5.81 13.37
N ARG A 150 -16.29 4.58 12.98
CA ARG A 150 -16.94 3.58 13.83
C ARG A 150 -16.14 3.33 15.11
N THR A 151 -14.82 3.23 14.99
CA THR A 151 -13.91 3.07 16.14
C THR A 151 -13.92 4.29 17.04
N LYS A 152 -13.85 5.50 16.48
CA LYS A 152 -13.95 6.74 17.27
C LYS A 152 -15.29 6.83 18.00
N THR A 153 -16.39 6.60 17.30
CA THR A 153 -17.75 6.66 17.88
C THR A 153 -17.91 5.68 19.02
N ILE A 154 -17.52 4.40 18.87
CA ILE A 154 -17.68 3.42 19.94
C ILE A 154 -16.77 3.70 21.13
N VAL A 155 -15.55 4.20 20.90
CA VAL A 155 -14.63 4.57 21.99
C VAL A 155 -15.16 5.78 22.76
N SER A 156 -15.64 6.81 22.05
CA SER A 156 -16.27 7.98 22.68
C SER A 156 -17.54 7.61 23.46
N PHE A 157 -18.40 6.74 22.89
CA PHE A 157 -19.57 6.22 23.60
C PHE A 157 -19.17 5.57 24.93
N LYS A 158 -18.14 4.72 24.93
CA LYS A 158 -17.65 4.08 26.17
C LYS A 158 -17.15 5.09 27.19
N GLY A 159 -16.46 6.14 26.74
CA GLY A 159 -15.99 7.22 27.61
C GLY A 159 -17.14 7.98 28.27
N PHE A 160 -18.18 8.35 27.51
CA PHE A 160 -19.36 9.02 28.07
C PHE A 160 -20.20 8.09 28.96
N ALA A 161 -20.40 6.84 28.57
CA ALA A 161 -21.12 5.85 29.36
C ALA A 161 -20.45 5.61 30.72
N GLN A 162 -19.10 5.65 30.77
CA GLN A 162 -18.35 5.51 32.02
C GLN A 162 -18.66 6.62 33.03
N ALA A 163 -18.95 7.85 32.60
CA ALA A 163 -19.35 8.95 33.49
C ALA A 163 -20.65 8.66 34.24
N TRP A 164 -21.49 7.77 33.70
CA TRP A 164 -22.76 7.33 34.29
C TRP A 164 -22.64 5.98 35.02
N GLY A 165 -21.41 5.53 35.31
CA GLY A 165 -21.15 4.26 35.98
C GLY A 165 -21.30 3.03 35.09
N ILE A 166 -21.42 3.20 33.76
CA ILE A 166 -21.55 2.10 32.81
C ILE A 166 -20.15 1.69 32.32
N GLY A 167 -19.51 0.79 33.07
CA GLY A 167 -18.19 0.26 32.73
C GLY A 167 -18.23 -0.78 31.60
N ILE A 168 -17.65 -0.44 30.44
CA ILE A 168 -17.61 -1.35 29.28
C ILE A 168 -16.17 -1.78 28.98
N PRO A 169 -15.82 -3.07 29.16
CA PRO A 169 -14.48 -3.55 28.89
C PRO A 169 -14.01 -3.34 27.45
N ALA A 170 -12.68 -3.29 27.28
CA ALA A 170 -12.04 -3.35 25.97
C ALA A 170 -12.49 -4.61 25.21
N GLY A 171 -12.63 -4.51 23.89
CA GLY A 171 -13.04 -5.63 23.03
C GLY A 171 -14.54 -5.96 23.03
N ARG A 172 -15.34 -5.56 24.04
CA ARG A 172 -16.80 -5.73 23.97
C ARG A 172 -17.43 -4.79 22.93
N ARG A 173 -18.25 -5.36 22.04
CA ARG A 173 -18.88 -4.69 20.89
C ARG A 173 -20.38 -4.98 20.74
N ASN A 174 -20.99 -5.65 21.71
CA ASN A 174 -22.42 -5.97 21.64
C ASN A 174 -23.26 -4.71 21.89
N LEU A 175 -23.77 -4.10 20.82
CA LEU A 175 -24.55 -2.85 20.88
C LEU A 175 -25.86 -3.02 21.65
N LYS A 176 -26.50 -4.20 21.59
CA LYS A 176 -27.73 -4.49 22.35
C LYS A 176 -27.47 -4.41 23.85
N LYS A 177 -26.42 -5.07 24.35
CA LYS A 177 -26.04 -5.00 25.77
C LYS A 177 -25.64 -3.60 26.23
N MET A 178 -25.07 -2.80 25.33
CA MET A 178 -24.72 -1.41 25.63
C MET A 178 -25.97 -0.54 25.76
N ARG A 179 -26.97 -0.77 24.90
CA ARG A 179 -28.28 -0.12 24.96
C ARG A 179 -29.02 -0.49 26.25
N GLU A 180 -29.10 -1.77 26.58
CA GLU A 180 -29.70 -2.26 27.83
C GLU A 180 -29.04 -1.63 29.07
N ALA A 181 -27.71 -1.45 29.05
CA ALA A 181 -26.99 -0.81 30.15
C ALA A 181 -27.29 0.69 30.30
N VAL A 182 -27.55 1.39 29.18
CA VAL A 182 -27.99 2.79 29.20
C VAL A 182 -29.43 2.89 29.71
N GLU A 183 -30.31 2.01 29.25
CA GLU A 183 -31.72 1.95 29.70
C GLU A 183 -31.83 1.67 31.21
N ALA A 184 -31.00 0.78 31.75
CA ALA A 184 -30.93 0.49 33.19
C ALA A 184 -30.48 1.69 34.05
N LYS A 185 -29.95 2.76 33.44
CA LYS A 185 -29.54 4.01 34.11
C LYS A 185 -30.36 5.21 33.64
N ALA A 186 -31.46 4.99 32.92
CA ALA A 186 -32.21 6.05 32.26
C ALA A 186 -32.75 7.12 33.22
N GLU A 187 -33.27 6.71 34.39
CA GLU A 187 -33.79 7.63 35.41
C GLU A 187 -32.70 8.58 35.93
N LEU A 188 -31.51 8.06 36.23
CA LEU A 188 -30.36 8.83 36.69
C LEU A 188 -29.85 9.80 35.62
N MET A 189 -29.84 9.36 34.36
CA MET A 189 -29.28 10.10 33.23
C MET A 189 -30.22 11.21 32.72
N GLY A 190 -31.52 11.02 32.88
CA GLY A 190 -32.54 11.83 32.22
C GLY A 190 -32.61 11.58 30.70
N ALA A 191 -33.73 11.98 30.10
CA ALA A 191 -34.03 11.68 28.69
C ALA A 191 -32.98 12.20 27.70
N ALA A 192 -32.41 13.39 27.95
CA ALA A 192 -31.44 14.01 27.05
C ALA A 192 -30.13 13.20 26.93
N ALA A 193 -29.56 12.75 28.05
CA ALA A 193 -28.32 11.99 28.03
C ALA A 193 -28.53 10.57 27.48
N VAL A 194 -29.66 9.93 27.80
CA VAL A 194 -30.05 8.63 27.22
C VAL A 194 -30.16 8.73 25.70
N SER A 195 -30.83 9.77 25.20
CA SER A 195 -30.98 10.02 23.76
C SER A 195 -29.65 10.26 23.07
N ALA A 196 -28.75 11.06 23.67
CA ALA A 196 -27.42 11.32 23.12
C ALA A 196 -26.56 10.04 23.02
N LEU A 197 -26.51 9.23 24.07
CA LEU A 197 -25.78 7.95 24.05
C LEU A 197 -26.39 6.95 23.06
N THR A 198 -27.71 6.90 22.97
CA THR A 198 -28.43 6.08 22.01
C THR A 198 -28.10 6.45 20.57
N THR A 199 -28.07 7.75 20.26
CA THR A 199 -27.69 8.28 18.94
C THR A 199 -26.30 7.79 18.51
N MET A 200 -25.34 7.72 19.44
CA MET A 200 -24.01 7.18 19.13
C MET A 200 -24.04 5.68 18.82
N LEU A 201 -24.84 4.89 19.55
CA LEU A 201 -25.01 3.46 19.27
C LEU A 201 -25.66 3.22 17.91
N ASP A 202 -26.67 4.00 17.56
CA ASP A 202 -27.32 3.94 16.25
C ASP A 202 -26.35 4.32 15.14
N ARG A 203 -25.53 5.36 15.36
CA ARG A 203 -24.46 5.70 14.42
C ARG A 203 -23.46 4.55 14.23
N VAL A 204 -23.07 3.85 15.30
CA VAL A 204 -22.20 2.67 15.18
C VAL A 204 -22.86 1.57 14.35
N LYS A 205 -24.16 1.32 14.56
CA LYS A 205 -24.92 0.33 13.78
C LYS A 205 -24.95 0.70 12.29
N THR A 206 -25.31 1.94 11.95
CA THR A 206 -25.31 2.41 10.56
C THR A 206 -23.93 2.27 9.90
N LEU A 207 -22.86 2.60 10.63
CA LEU A 207 -21.50 2.45 10.14
C LEU A 207 -21.13 0.97 9.93
N ASP A 208 -21.55 0.07 10.83
CA ASP A 208 -21.38 -1.38 10.67
C ASP A 208 -22.06 -1.88 9.38
N ASP A 209 -23.29 -1.48 9.12
CA ASP A 209 -24.04 -1.87 7.91
C ASP A 209 -23.39 -1.34 6.63
N GLN A 210 -22.96 -0.08 6.62
CA GLN A 210 -22.24 0.52 5.48
C GLN A 210 -20.88 -0.14 5.23
N ILE A 211 -20.14 -0.48 6.29
CA ILE A 211 -18.86 -1.21 6.18
C ILE A 211 -19.10 -2.59 5.59
N HIS A 212 -20.15 -3.30 6.03
CA HIS A 212 -20.51 -4.62 5.48
C HIS A 212 -20.88 -4.54 4.00
N GLN A 213 -21.59 -3.49 3.57
CA GLN A 213 -21.89 -3.30 2.16
C GLN A 213 -20.61 -3.08 1.34
N LEU A 214 -19.71 -2.20 1.80
CA LEU A 214 -18.42 -1.98 1.15
C LEU A 214 -17.53 -3.24 1.12
N ASP A 215 -17.62 -4.10 2.14
CA ASP A 215 -16.94 -5.40 2.13
C ASP A 215 -17.46 -6.32 1.02
N LYS A 216 -18.78 -6.33 0.76
CA LYS A 216 -19.39 -7.08 -0.36
C LYS A 216 -18.97 -6.50 -1.71
N ASP A 217 -19.00 -5.17 -1.85
CA ASP A 217 -18.63 -4.51 -3.10
C ASP A 217 -17.14 -4.76 -3.43
N LEU A 218 -16.27 -4.68 -2.42
CA LEU A 218 -14.85 -5.01 -2.58
C LEU A 218 -14.66 -6.49 -2.96
N GLU A 219 -15.42 -7.39 -2.34
CA GLU A 219 -15.37 -8.81 -2.66
C GLU A 219 -15.75 -9.10 -4.11
N ALA A 220 -16.78 -8.42 -4.63
CA ALA A 220 -17.17 -8.53 -6.03
C ALA A 220 -16.05 -8.04 -6.96
N LEU A 221 -15.47 -6.87 -6.70
CA LEU A 221 -14.37 -6.31 -7.50
C LEU A 221 -13.13 -7.22 -7.49
N VAL A 222 -12.72 -7.69 -6.31
CA VAL A 222 -11.54 -8.56 -6.18
C VAL A 222 -11.78 -9.93 -6.81
N SER A 223 -13.00 -10.45 -6.76
CA SER A 223 -13.33 -11.75 -7.35
C SER A 223 -13.49 -11.69 -8.86
N ALA A 224 -13.85 -10.53 -9.43
CA ALA A 224 -13.82 -10.29 -10.87
C ALA A 224 -12.38 -10.30 -11.43
N ASN A 225 -11.41 -9.82 -10.64
CA ASN A 225 -10.00 -9.80 -11.01
C ASN A 225 -9.34 -11.19 -10.93
N ALA A 226 -8.66 -11.63 -12.00
CA ALA A 226 -7.99 -12.94 -12.03
C ALA A 226 -6.87 -13.08 -10.97
N ASN A 227 -6.05 -12.04 -10.81
CA ASN A 227 -5.00 -12.00 -9.78
C ASN A 227 -5.60 -11.95 -8.36
N GLY A 228 -6.76 -11.32 -8.20
CA GLY A 228 -7.51 -11.32 -6.94
C GLY A 228 -7.98 -12.69 -6.51
N ARG A 229 -8.53 -13.49 -7.44
CA ARG A 229 -8.90 -14.89 -7.19
C ARG A 229 -7.69 -15.74 -6.79
N LEU A 230 -6.57 -15.58 -7.50
CA LEU A 230 -5.33 -16.28 -7.17
C LEU A 230 -4.82 -15.90 -5.77
N LEU A 231 -4.77 -14.61 -5.45
CA LEU A 231 -4.31 -14.15 -4.12
C LEU A 231 -5.19 -14.68 -2.99
N LYS A 232 -6.50 -14.73 -3.17
CA LYS A 232 -7.44 -15.25 -2.17
C LYS A 232 -7.27 -16.76 -1.91
N SER A 233 -6.63 -17.50 -2.80
CA SER A 233 -6.26 -18.90 -2.53
C SER A 233 -5.14 -19.02 -1.49
N VAL A 234 -4.33 -17.97 -1.31
CA VAL A 234 -3.23 -17.97 -0.35
C VAL A 234 -3.77 -17.92 1.07
N MET A 235 -3.36 -18.87 1.90
CA MET A 235 -3.75 -18.89 3.29
C MET A 235 -3.35 -17.58 4.01
N GLY A 236 -4.28 -17.02 4.78
CA GLY A 236 -4.09 -15.75 5.48
C GLY A 236 -4.24 -14.51 4.58
N VAL A 237 -4.56 -14.67 3.29
CA VAL A 237 -4.86 -13.58 2.35
C VAL A 237 -6.35 -13.58 2.05
N GLY A 238 -7.09 -12.69 2.71
CA GLY A 238 -8.49 -12.41 2.38
C GLY A 238 -8.66 -11.25 1.41
N THR A 239 -9.90 -10.90 1.09
CA THR A 239 -10.31 -9.84 0.15
C THR A 239 -9.60 -8.51 0.38
N GLN A 240 -9.50 -8.07 1.63
CA GLN A 240 -8.82 -6.81 1.99
C GLN A 240 -7.33 -6.81 1.60
N ILE A 241 -6.63 -7.93 1.86
CA ILE A 241 -5.22 -8.08 1.50
C ILE A 241 -5.09 -8.19 -0.01
N ALA A 242 -5.88 -9.06 -0.65
CA ALA A 242 -5.83 -9.28 -2.08
C ALA A 242 -6.09 -7.99 -2.88
N GLY A 243 -7.17 -7.27 -2.57
CA GLY A 243 -7.49 -5.99 -3.21
C GLY A 243 -6.37 -4.96 -3.05
N ARG A 244 -5.86 -4.76 -1.82
CA ARG A 244 -4.75 -3.82 -1.62
C ARG A 244 -3.49 -4.26 -2.34
N PHE A 245 -3.18 -5.56 -2.35
CA PHE A 245 -2.00 -6.10 -3.00
C PHE A 245 -2.02 -5.81 -4.50
N ILE A 246 -3.14 -6.07 -5.19
CA ILE A 246 -3.30 -5.76 -6.63
C ILE A 246 -3.06 -4.26 -6.87
N THR A 247 -3.73 -3.38 -6.12
CA THR A 247 -3.62 -1.92 -6.33
C THR A 247 -2.23 -1.32 -6.05
N VAL A 248 -1.43 -1.96 -5.20
CA VAL A 248 -0.11 -1.46 -4.79
C VAL A 248 1.00 -2.09 -5.64
N VAL A 249 0.88 -3.39 -5.94
CA VAL A 249 1.90 -4.15 -6.64
C VAL A 249 1.72 -4.09 -8.15
N GLY A 250 0.48 -4.04 -8.65
CA GLY A 250 0.18 -4.15 -10.08
C GLY A 250 0.73 -5.44 -10.66
N ASP A 251 1.33 -5.36 -11.85
CA ASP A 251 2.06 -6.50 -12.43
C ASP A 251 3.26 -6.89 -11.55
N VAL A 252 3.21 -8.13 -11.06
CA VAL A 252 4.22 -8.75 -10.20
C VAL A 252 5.51 -9.06 -10.97
N LYS A 253 5.44 -9.24 -12.29
CA LYS A 253 6.60 -9.62 -13.12
C LYS A 253 7.69 -8.56 -13.14
N ARG A 254 7.33 -7.30 -12.83
CA ARG A 254 8.27 -6.18 -12.59
C ARG A 254 9.24 -6.43 -11.43
N PHE A 255 8.97 -7.46 -10.60
CA PHE A 255 9.86 -7.90 -9.54
C PHE A 255 10.47 -9.24 -9.92
N GLU A 256 11.66 -9.23 -10.54
CA GLU A 256 12.40 -10.47 -10.91
C GLU A 256 12.57 -11.45 -9.75
N LYS A 257 12.79 -10.92 -8.55
CA LYS A 257 13.06 -11.70 -7.34
C LYS A 257 11.98 -11.45 -6.30
N PRO A 258 11.44 -12.49 -5.64
CA PRO A 258 10.44 -12.33 -4.58
C PRO A 258 10.93 -11.40 -3.45
N ARG A 259 12.24 -11.41 -3.15
CA ARG A 259 12.85 -10.55 -2.12
C ARG A 259 12.76 -9.06 -2.46
N SER A 260 12.77 -8.70 -3.74
CA SER A 260 12.60 -7.32 -4.20
C SER A 260 11.19 -6.81 -3.86
N LEU A 261 10.17 -7.66 -4.00
CA LEU A 261 8.81 -7.31 -3.59
C LEU A 261 8.67 -7.14 -2.07
N VAL A 262 9.31 -8.01 -1.28
CA VAL A 262 9.34 -7.85 0.19
C VAL A 262 9.98 -6.51 0.59
N ALA A 263 11.03 -6.10 -0.13
CA ALA A 263 11.69 -4.82 0.09
C ALA A 263 10.78 -3.63 -0.29
N TYR A 264 10.08 -3.72 -1.43
CA TYR A 264 9.12 -2.73 -1.91
C TYR A 264 7.99 -2.48 -0.90
N ILE A 265 7.43 -3.55 -0.32
CA ILE A 265 6.38 -3.48 0.72
C ILE A 265 6.93 -3.05 2.10
N GLY A 266 8.25 -3.06 2.26
CA GLY A 266 8.93 -2.58 3.45
C GLY A 266 8.98 -3.56 4.63
N CYS A 267 8.90 -4.87 4.33
CA CYS A 267 9.00 -5.97 5.29
C CYS A 267 10.43 -6.52 5.43
N VAL A 268 11.44 -5.77 4.99
CA VAL A 268 12.87 -6.07 5.14
C VAL A 268 13.52 -5.22 6.24
N PRO A 269 14.54 -5.72 6.96
CA PRO A 269 15.33 -4.90 7.88
C PRO A 269 16.03 -3.76 7.12
N LYS A 270 16.26 -2.63 7.79
CA LYS A 270 17.20 -1.61 7.31
C LYS A 270 18.62 -2.12 7.53
N ASN A 271 19.45 -2.10 6.50
CA ASN A 271 20.88 -2.38 6.64
C ASN A 271 21.61 -1.08 6.98
N PHE A 272 22.38 -1.09 8.07
CA PHE A 272 23.23 0.03 8.49
C PHE A 272 24.71 -0.37 8.53
N ILE A 273 25.11 -1.22 7.59
CA ILE A 273 26.51 -1.66 7.49
C ILE A 273 27.31 -0.48 6.93
N THR A 274 28.23 0.06 7.72
CA THR A 274 29.15 1.15 7.35
C THR A 274 30.60 0.68 7.56
N GLY A 275 31.41 0.67 6.51
CA GLY A 275 32.82 0.20 6.56
C GLY A 275 32.98 -1.28 6.92
N HIS A 276 34.19 -1.69 7.34
CA HIS A 276 34.52 -3.06 7.77
C HIS A 276 33.97 -3.43 9.18
N VAL A 277 33.30 -2.51 9.86
CA VAL A 277 32.86 -2.70 11.25
C VAL A 277 31.49 -3.36 11.29
N ASN A 278 31.51 -4.69 11.33
CA ASN A 278 30.34 -5.56 11.49
C ASN A 278 29.81 -5.65 12.94
N LYS A 279 29.90 -4.58 13.74
CA LYS A 279 29.40 -4.61 15.13
C LYS A 279 27.92 -4.19 15.19
N PRO A 280 27.05 -4.99 15.84
CA PRO A 280 25.69 -4.58 16.16
C PRO A 280 25.71 -3.27 16.95
N ARG A 281 24.79 -2.35 16.64
CA ARG A 281 24.71 -1.05 17.31
C ARG A 281 24.10 -1.27 18.70
N GLN A 282 24.94 -1.25 19.74
CA GLN A 282 24.49 -1.36 21.14
C GLN A 282 23.40 -0.33 21.43
N LYS A 283 22.26 -0.79 21.96
CA LYS A 283 21.23 0.10 22.50
C LYS A 283 21.61 0.57 23.90
N LYS A 284 21.20 1.79 24.27
CA LYS A 284 21.17 2.30 25.65
C LYS A 284 20.12 1.62 26.55
N SER A 285 19.50 0.52 26.12
CA SER A 285 18.42 -0.18 26.83
C SER A 285 18.87 -1.58 27.22
N SER A 286 18.51 -2.05 28.40
CA SER A 286 18.78 -3.40 28.94
C SER A 286 18.20 -4.58 28.15
N ALA A 287 17.43 -4.33 27.08
CA ALA A 287 16.91 -5.37 26.21
C ALA A 287 18.01 -5.96 25.30
N PRO A 288 18.15 -7.30 25.20
CA PRO A 288 19.20 -7.95 24.41
C PRO A 288 19.15 -7.54 22.94
N ASP A 289 20.32 -7.24 22.37
CA ASP A 289 20.46 -6.88 20.96
C ASP A 289 20.34 -8.13 20.08
N LEU A 290 19.11 -8.41 19.66
CA LEU A 290 18.82 -9.49 18.72
C LEU A 290 19.01 -9.06 17.25
N SER A 291 19.69 -7.95 16.96
CA SER A 291 20.06 -7.60 15.58
C SER A 291 21.24 -8.45 15.12
N SER A 292 20.99 -9.36 14.16
CA SER A 292 22.05 -10.01 13.43
C SER A 292 22.80 -8.97 12.59
N LYS A 293 24.13 -8.86 12.76
CA LYS A 293 25.09 -8.19 11.86
C LYS A 293 24.55 -6.89 11.21
N GLY A 294 24.41 -5.81 11.98
CA GLY A 294 24.10 -4.47 11.42
C GLY A 294 22.68 -4.28 10.85
N GLN A 295 21.74 -5.19 11.15
CA GLN A 295 20.34 -5.10 10.71
C GLN A 295 19.45 -4.36 11.73
N GLY A 296 18.91 -3.22 11.34
CA GLY A 296 18.00 -2.42 12.18
C GLY A 296 16.53 -2.87 12.12
N ARG A 297 15.63 -1.98 12.57
CA ARG A 297 14.17 -2.13 12.40
C ARG A 297 13.82 -2.30 10.91
N ILE A 298 12.65 -2.88 10.62
CA ILE A 298 12.14 -2.95 9.24
C ILE A 298 12.07 -1.57 8.58
N SER A 299 12.23 -1.50 7.26
CA SER A 299 12.29 -0.26 6.51
C SER A 299 11.01 0.57 6.63
N ARG A 300 9.84 -0.11 6.71
CA ARG A 300 8.50 0.49 6.67
C ARG A 300 8.23 1.35 5.42
N ARG A 301 9.04 1.19 4.37
CA ARG A 301 8.83 1.77 3.05
C ARG A 301 7.58 1.17 2.39
N GLY A 302 7.09 1.80 1.33
CA GLY A 302 5.91 1.35 0.59
C GLY A 302 4.59 1.60 1.33
N ASP A 303 3.55 0.86 0.93
CA ASP A 303 2.19 1.08 1.39
C ASP A 303 1.96 0.63 2.84
N LYS A 304 1.60 1.59 3.71
CA LYS A 304 1.38 1.33 5.15
C LYS A 304 0.18 0.42 5.40
N LEU A 305 -0.87 0.52 4.59
CA LEU A 305 -2.08 -0.27 4.75
C LEU A 305 -1.82 -1.73 4.39
N LEU A 306 -1.27 -2.00 3.20
CA LEU A 306 -0.90 -3.34 2.74
C LEU A 306 -0.01 -4.04 3.75
N ARG A 307 1.04 -3.36 4.23
CA ARG A 307 1.92 -3.92 5.26
C ARG A 307 1.18 -4.27 6.54
N SER A 308 0.26 -3.42 7.00
CA SER A 308 -0.56 -3.70 8.19
C SER A 308 -1.48 -4.91 7.98
N LEU A 309 -2.13 -4.99 6.82
CA LEU A 309 -3.00 -6.10 6.44
C LEU A 309 -2.21 -7.42 6.34
N LEU A 310 -1.00 -7.41 5.78
CA LEU A 310 -0.13 -8.58 5.73
C LEU A 310 0.35 -9.04 7.12
N MET A 311 0.57 -8.11 8.05
CA MET A 311 0.84 -8.48 9.45
C MET A 311 -0.39 -9.15 10.11
N GLN A 312 -1.60 -8.67 9.79
CA GLN A 312 -2.83 -9.32 10.26
C GLN A 312 -3.00 -10.71 9.64
N GLY A 313 -2.76 -10.86 8.34
CA GLY A 313 -2.75 -12.17 7.67
C GLY A 313 -1.74 -13.14 8.30
N ALA A 314 -0.54 -12.66 8.61
CA ALA A 314 0.46 -13.43 9.35
C ALA A 314 -0.03 -13.81 10.76
N ALA A 315 -0.65 -12.89 11.49
CA ALA A 315 -1.21 -13.17 12.81
C ALA A 315 -2.33 -14.22 12.74
N CYS A 316 -3.19 -14.18 11.73
CA CYS A 316 -4.23 -15.20 11.50
C CYS A 316 -3.62 -16.60 11.34
N ILE A 317 -2.56 -16.73 10.54
CA ILE A 317 -1.85 -18.01 10.37
C ILE A 317 -1.22 -18.48 11.68
N TYR A 318 -0.55 -17.57 12.40
CA TYR A 318 0.03 -17.89 13.69
C TYR A 318 -1.02 -18.33 14.72
N MET A 319 -2.21 -17.72 14.70
CA MET A 319 -3.33 -18.14 15.53
C MET A 319 -3.84 -19.54 15.17
N GLN A 320 -3.90 -19.89 13.88
CA GLN A 320 -4.25 -21.26 13.46
C GLN A 320 -3.19 -22.27 13.94
N TYR A 321 -1.91 -21.91 13.86
CA TYR A 321 -0.82 -22.70 14.43
C TYR A 321 -1.02 -22.92 15.94
N CYS A 322 -1.24 -21.86 16.73
CA CYS A 322 -1.44 -21.97 18.17
C CYS A 322 -2.68 -22.82 18.54
N LYS A 323 -3.71 -22.80 17.70
CA LYS A 323 -4.93 -23.61 17.86
C LYS A 323 -4.80 -25.04 17.32
N ARG A 324 -3.63 -25.44 16.81
CA ARG A 324 -3.40 -26.74 16.15
C ARG A 324 -4.35 -27.00 14.97
N GLN A 325 -4.74 -25.93 14.27
CA GLN A 325 -5.60 -25.96 13.09
C GLN A 325 -4.81 -25.83 11.78
N LEU A 326 -3.51 -25.54 11.87
CA LEU A 326 -2.62 -25.48 10.72
C LEU A 326 -2.16 -26.90 10.37
N PRO A 327 -2.29 -27.37 9.11
CA PRO A 327 -1.89 -28.72 8.72
C PRO A 327 -0.38 -28.93 8.85
N ASP A 328 0.07 -30.18 8.95
CA ASP A 328 1.50 -30.47 8.91
C ASP A 328 2.04 -30.18 7.50
N CYS A 329 2.90 -29.17 7.43
CA CYS A 329 3.46 -28.66 6.18
C CYS A 329 4.77 -27.91 6.45
N GLN A 330 5.45 -27.50 5.38
CA GLN A 330 6.70 -26.73 5.47
C GLN A 330 6.53 -25.41 6.23
N LEU A 331 5.32 -24.85 6.28
CA LEU A 331 5.05 -23.64 7.04
C LEU A 331 5.03 -23.90 8.55
N THR A 332 4.36 -24.98 8.99
CA THR A 332 4.31 -25.41 10.39
C THR A 332 5.72 -25.69 10.91
N LYS A 333 6.48 -26.52 10.18
CA LYS A 333 7.90 -26.82 10.48
C LYS A 333 8.77 -25.56 10.56
N TRP A 334 8.50 -24.58 9.69
CA TRP A 334 9.20 -23.31 9.73
C TRP A 334 8.86 -22.49 10.98
N ILE A 335 7.58 -22.45 11.40
CA ILE A 335 7.14 -21.77 12.62
C ILE A 335 7.79 -22.41 13.85
N ASP A 336 7.78 -23.75 13.94
CA ASP A 336 8.43 -24.49 15.03
C ASP A 336 9.91 -24.12 15.15
N LYS A 337 10.62 -24.07 14.02
CA LYS A 337 12.02 -23.63 13.98
C LYS A 337 12.21 -22.19 14.47
N GLN A 338 11.29 -21.27 14.17
CA GLN A 338 11.38 -19.90 14.69
C GLN A 338 11.16 -19.82 16.20
N LEU A 339 10.26 -20.66 16.74
CA LEU A 339 9.96 -20.73 18.17
C LEU A 339 11.09 -21.41 18.96
N ALA A 340 11.69 -22.47 18.40
CA ALA A 340 12.83 -23.18 18.99
C ALA A 340 14.02 -22.24 19.26
N VAL A 341 14.28 -21.27 18.37
CA VAL A 341 15.33 -20.25 18.57
C VAL A 341 14.87 -19.05 19.43
N ARG A 342 13.75 -19.18 20.14
CA ARG A 342 13.16 -18.15 21.03
C ARG A 342 13.00 -16.78 20.37
N LYS A 343 12.64 -16.76 19.07
CA LYS A 343 12.48 -15.52 18.33
C LYS A 343 11.28 -14.72 18.89
N PRO A 344 11.42 -13.41 19.17
CA PRO A 344 10.31 -12.61 19.68
C PRO A 344 9.10 -12.61 18.74
N TYR A 345 7.89 -12.64 19.31
CA TYR A 345 6.61 -12.67 18.57
C TYR A 345 6.55 -11.67 17.41
N GLY A 346 6.88 -10.39 17.67
CA GLY A 346 6.85 -9.37 16.62
C GLY A 346 7.80 -9.66 15.44
N LYS A 347 8.96 -10.28 15.70
CA LYS A 347 9.88 -10.71 14.64
C LYS A 347 9.37 -11.94 13.89
N ILE A 348 8.65 -12.85 14.56
CA ILE A 348 7.96 -13.97 13.91
C ILE A 348 6.90 -13.41 12.96
N MET A 349 6.04 -12.49 13.41
CA MET A 349 4.98 -11.90 12.58
C MET A 349 5.54 -11.21 11.32
N VAL A 350 6.59 -10.40 11.48
CA VAL A 350 7.28 -9.78 10.34
C VAL A 350 7.85 -10.82 9.37
N SER A 351 8.48 -11.86 9.90
CA SER A 351 9.09 -12.92 9.07
C SER A 351 8.04 -13.74 8.33
N LEU A 352 6.90 -14.00 8.97
CA LEU A 352 5.76 -14.71 8.42
C LEU A 352 5.07 -13.88 7.34
N ALA A 353 4.85 -12.59 7.57
CA ALA A 353 4.35 -11.67 6.54
C ALA A 353 5.31 -11.58 5.33
N ALA A 354 6.64 -11.54 5.56
CA ALA A 354 7.63 -11.60 4.49
C ALA A 354 7.60 -12.95 3.74
N LYS A 355 7.17 -14.04 4.38
CA LYS A 355 6.94 -15.34 3.72
C LYS A 355 5.66 -15.30 2.90
N LEU A 356 4.58 -14.71 3.41
CA LEU A 356 3.33 -14.51 2.68
C LEU A 356 3.51 -13.67 1.42
N ILE A 357 4.29 -12.59 1.48
CA ILE A 357 4.60 -11.78 0.29
C ILE A 357 5.29 -12.62 -0.79
N ARG A 358 6.20 -13.53 -0.40
CA ARG A 358 6.90 -14.40 -1.36
C ARG A 358 5.99 -15.47 -1.95
N ILE A 359 5.04 -15.97 -1.16
CA ILE A 359 4.01 -16.90 -1.64
C ILE A 359 3.08 -16.19 -2.62
N ALA A 360 2.58 -15.01 -2.27
CA ALA A 360 1.76 -14.17 -3.13
C ALA A 360 2.49 -13.81 -4.43
N TRP A 361 3.79 -13.48 -4.35
CA TRP A 361 4.63 -13.28 -5.52
C TRP A 361 4.64 -14.52 -6.42
N ALA A 362 4.88 -15.71 -5.88
CA ALA A 362 4.97 -16.93 -6.67
C ALA A 362 3.63 -17.29 -7.34
N VAL A 363 2.53 -17.22 -6.58
CA VAL A 363 1.18 -17.49 -7.09
C VAL A 363 0.83 -16.58 -8.26
N LEU A 364 1.15 -15.29 -8.16
CA LEU A 364 0.91 -14.34 -9.25
C LEU A 364 1.89 -14.48 -10.42
N PHE A 365 3.17 -14.72 -10.13
CA PHE A 365 4.22 -14.79 -11.15
C PHE A 365 4.04 -16.02 -12.05
N TYR A 366 3.65 -17.16 -11.45
CA TYR A 366 3.41 -18.41 -12.18
C TYR A 366 1.95 -18.58 -12.61
N GLY A 367 1.01 -17.79 -12.09
CA GLY A 367 -0.41 -17.91 -12.41
C GLY A 367 -1.08 -19.19 -11.86
N GLU A 368 -0.48 -19.82 -10.85
CA GLU A 368 -0.94 -21.08 -10.27
C GLU A 368 -1.64 -20.83 -8.93
N LYS A 369 -2.74 -21.54 -8.66
CA LYS A 369 -3.42 -21.49 -7.35
C LYS A 369 -2.47 -21.92 -6.23
N PHE A 370 -2.64 -21.34 -5.04
CA PHE A 370 -1.86 -21.71 -3.87
C PHE A 370 -2.11 -23.16 -3.48
N ASP A 371 -1.00 -23.87 -3.24
CA ASP A 371 -0.97 -25.22 -2.69
C ASP A 371 -0.05 -25.23 -1.47
N ILE A 372 -0.60 -25.60 -0.32
CA ILE A 372 0.11 -25.60 0.97
C ILE A 372 1.22 -26.65 1.04
N HIS A 373 1.12 -27.74 0.28
CA HIS A 373 2.12 -28.80 0.24
C HIS A 373 3.29 -28.43 -0.66
N ARG A 374 3.05 -27.67 -1.74
CA ARG A 374 4.11 -27.11 -2.59
C ARG A 374 4.77 -25.88 -1.96
N ALA A 375 4.04 -25.12 -1.14
CA ALA A 375 4.52 -23.87 -0.56
C ALA A 375 5.73 -24.07 0.36
N GLY A 376 6.89 -23.59 -0.07
CA GLY A 376 8.14 -23.67 0.70
C GLY A 376 9.01 -24.88 0.37
N VAL A 377 8.62 -25.72 -0.59
CA VAL A 377 9.44 -26.77 -1.19
C VAL A 377 10.23 -26.20 -2.37
N PRO A 378 11.55 -26.47 -2.50
CA PRO A 378 12.31 -26.05 -3.66
C PRO A 378 11.76 -26.66 -4.96
N ARG A 379 11.74 -25.89 -6.06
CA ARG A 379 11.24 -26.41 -7.36
C ARG A 379 12.05 -27.60 -7.87
N SER A 380 13.34 -27.68 -7.60
CA SER A 380 14.17 -28.86 -7.93
C SER A 380 13.65 -30.13 -7.25
N VAL A 381 13.18 -30.00 -6.01
CA VAL A 381 12.58 -31.11 -5.26
C VAL A 381 11.19 -31.45 -5.81
N LEU A 382 10.37 -30.44 -6.15
CA LEU A 382 9.06 -30.69 -6.79
C LEU A 382 9.19 -31.38 -8.15
N ALA A 383 10.17 -30.99 -8.96
CA ALA A 383 10.45 -31.63 -10.25
C ALA A 383 10.92 -33.08 -10.08
N ALA A 384 11.77 -33.35 -9.08
CA ALA A 384 12.19 -34.71 -8.74
C ALA A 384 11.02 -35.58 -8.24
N MET A 385 10.12 -35.03 -7.43
CA MET A 385 8.92 -35.73 -6.95
C MET A 385 7.94 -36.06 -8.10
N ALA A 386 7.78 -35.14 -9.06
CA ALA A 386 6.92 -35.38 -10.23
C ALA A 386 7.51 -36.40 -11.22
N GLY A 387 8.85 -36.48 -11.32
CA GLY A 387 9.53 -37.48 -12.15
C GLY A 387 9.54 -38.89 -11.54
N GLN A 388 9.39 -39.02 -10.22
CA GLN A 388 9.26 -40.31 -9.55
C GLN A 388 7.86 -40.93 -9.72
N SER A 389 6.80 -40.12 -9.64
CA SER A 389 5.43 -40.62 -9.87
C SER A 389 5.21 -41.10 -11.31
N SER A 390 5.81 -40.45 -12.31
CA SER A 390 5.71 -40.89 -13.71
C SER A 390 6.46 -42.20 -14.01
N ASN A 391 7.50 -42.52 -13.24
CA ASN A 391 8.25 -43.77 -13.38
C ASN A 391 7.60 -44.93 -12.62
N GLU A 392 6.92 -44.67 -11.50
CA GLU A 392 6.14 -45.69 -10.80
C GLU A 392 4.89 -46.10 -11.58
N ASP A 393 4.20 -45.14 -12.24
CA ASP A 393 3.07 -45.45 -13.11
C ASP A 393 3.48 -46.19 -14.41
N ALA A 394 4.70 -45.98 -14.90
CA ALA A 394 5.25 -46.70 -16.06
C ALA A 394 5.85 -48.08 -15.71
N ALA A 395 6.15 -48.34 -14.44
CA ALA A 395 6.60 -49.65 -13.95
C ALA A 395 5.44 -50.54 -13.48
N ALA A 396 4.23 -49.98 -13.36
CA ALA A 396 2.99 -50.68 -13.00
C ALA A 396 2.09 -51.02 -14.21
N ALA A 397 2.53 -50.68 -15.43
CA ALA A 397 1.93 -51.07 -16.71
C ALA A 397 2.85 -52.06 -17.43
#